data_AF-A0A8T0JJH5-F1
#
_entry.id   AF-A0A8T0JJH5-F1
#
_cell.length_a   1.000
_cell.length_b   1.000
_cell.length_c   1.000
_cell.angle_alpha   90.00
_cell.angle_beta   90.00
_cell.angle_gamma   90.00
#
_symmetry.space_group_name_H-M   'P 1'
#
loop_
_entity.id
_entity.type
_entity.pdbx_description
1 polymer ?
#
loop_
_entity_poly.entity_id
_entity_poly.type
_entity_poly.pdbx_seq_one_letter_code
_entity_poly.pdbx_strand_id
1 'polypeptide(L)'
;MCLHLSYLIVYSIICNLNCTQINTCNGFYCDQFKPNSNSKPKMWTENWSGWFLSFGGAVPYRPVQDLAFAVARFYQRGGTFQNYYMYHGGTNFGRTTGGPFISTSYDYDAPIDEYGMDSLNLCISY
;
A
#
# COMPACT_ATOMS: atom_id res chain seq x y z
N MET A 1 -5.61 4.70 38.46
CA MET A 1 -5.86 3.69 37.41
C MET A 1 -7.34 3.68 36.98
N CYS A 2 -7.98 4.85 36.76
CA CYS A 2 -9.40 4.92 36.34
C CYS A 2 -9.73 6.13 35.43
N LEU A 3 -8.72 6.73 34.76
CA LEU A 3 -8.89 7.95 33.96
C LEU A 3 -8.44 7.82 32.49
N HIS A 4 -8.05 6.62 32.04
CA HIS A 4 -7.61 6.39 30.65
C HIS A 4 -8.64 5.66 29.77
N LEU A 5 -9.67 5.04 30.37
CA LEU A 5 -10.71 4.32 29.63
C LEU A 5 -11.81 5.24 29.09
N SER A 6 -12.05 6.41 29.70
CA SER A 6 -13.05 7.37 29.24
C SER A 6 -12.62 8.12 27.95
N TYR A 7 -11.32 8.40 27.78
CA TYR A 7 -10.82 9.10 26.59
C TYR A 7 -10.94 8.28 25.30
N LEU A 8 -10.70 6.97 25.35
CA LEU A 8 -10.80 6.08 24.19
C LEU A 8 -12.24 5.87 23.71
N ILE A 9 -13.19 5.76 24.66
CA ILE A 9 -14.62 5.60 24.36
C ILE A 9 -15.16 6.89 23.76
N VAL A 10 -14.79 8.05 24.31
CA VAL A 10 -15.22 9.36 23.80
C VAL A 10 -14.62 9.63 22.41
N TYR A 11 -13.35 9.31 22.15
CA TYR A 11 -12.76 9.45 20.80
C TYR A 11 -13.47 8.58 19.76
N SER A 12 -13.80 7.33 20.11
CA SER A 12 -14.49 6.40 19.21
C SER A 12 -15.93 6.86 18.91
N ILE A 13 -16.61 7.47 19.87
CA ILE A 13 -17.98 8.02 19.70
C ILE A 13 -17.95 9.36 18.95
N ILE A 14 -16.98 10.24 19.21
CA ILE A 14 -16.85 11.55 18.51
C ILE A 14 -16.39 11.37 17.06
N CYS A 15 -15.52 10.39 16.77
CA CYS A 15 -15.02 10.14 15.41
C CYS A 15 -16.12 9.61 14.46
N ASN A 16 -17.26 9.12 14.99
CA ASN A 16 -18.44 8.79 14.21
C ASN A 16 -19.22 10.01 13.68
N LEU A 17 -19.00 11.22 14.22
CA LEU A 17 -19.79 12.41 13.85
C LEU A 17 -18.99 13.55 13.22
N ASN A 18 -17.67 13.69 13.47
CA ASN A 18 -16.88 14.83 12.95
C ASN A 18 -15.37 14.57 12.71
N CYS A 19 -14.95 13.32 12.47
CA CYS A 19 -13.53 13.06 12.16
C CYS A 19 -13.18 13.50 10.73
N THR A 20 -12.34 14.54 10.59
CA THR A 20 -11.76 14.98 9.31
C THR A 20 -10.77 13.97 8.72
N GLN A 21 -10.24 13.07 9.55
CA GLN A 21 -9.27 12.06 9.12
C GLN A 21 -9.92 11.00 8.21
N ILE A 22 -9.29 10.74 7.06
CA ILE A 22 -9.68 9.69 6.11
C ILE A 22 -8.85 8.45 6.42
N ASN A 23 -9.51 7.32 6.73
CA ASN A 23 -8.82 6.04 6.83
C ASN A 23 -8.66 5.43 5.43
N THR A 24 -7.54 4.75 5.23
CA THR A 24 -7.15 4.18 3.93
C THR A 24 -6.89 2.68 4.08
N CYS A 25 -6.60 2.02 2.96
CA CYS A 25 -6.26 0.60 2.92
C CYS A 25 -4.88 0.37 2.32
N ASN A 26 -4.19 -0.66 2.83
CA ASN A 26 -2.91 -1.17 2.37
C ASN A 26 -3.05 -2.69 2.15
N GLY A 27 -2.41 -3.23 1.12
CA GLY A 27 -2.44 -4.66 0.83
C GLY A 27 -2.32 -4.97 -0.65
N PHE A 28 -2.39 -6.26 -0.99
CA PHE A 28 -2.52 -6.72 -2.39
C PHE A 28 -3.91 -6.42 -2.98
N TYR A 29 -4.94 -6.35 -2.13
CA TYR A 29 -6.33 -6.14 -2.49
C TYR A 29 -7.03 -5.23 -1.47
N CYS A 30 -7.65 -4.15 -1.96
CA CYS A 30 -8.45 -3.22 -1.15
C CYS A 30 -9.87 -3.01 -1.71
N ASP A 31 -10.33 -3.90 -2.58
CA ASP A 31 -11.62 -3.77 -3.27
C ASP A 31 -12.83 -3.92 -2.34
N GLN A 32 -12.68 -4.62 -1.21
CA GLN A 32 -13.71 -4.72 -0.16
C GLN A 32 -13.63 -3.63 0.91
N PHE A 33 -12.55 -2.86 0.94
CA PHE A 33 -12.36 -1.83 1.95
C PHE A 33 -13.50 -0.81 1.90
N LYS A 34 -13.97 -0.42 3.07
CA LYS A 34 -14.95 0.66 3.26
C LYS A 34 -14.36 1.71 4.19
N PRO A 35 -14.41 3.00 3.81
CA PRO A 35 -14.04 4.06 4.72
C PRO A 35 -14.94 4.04 5.96
N ASN A 36 -14.45 4.64 7.06
CA ASN A 36 -15.17 4.69 8.34
C ASN A 36 -16.43 5.59 8.31
N SER A 37 -16.71 6.24 7.17
CA SER A 37 -17.92 7.00 6.90
C SER A 37 -18.24 6.95 5.40
N ASN A 38 -19.52 6.91 5.06
CA ASN A 38 -20.00 6.99 3.67
C ASN A 38 -19.71 8.34 2.99
N SER A 39 -19.43 9.38 3.77
CA SER A 39 -19.08 10.72 3.24
C SER A 39 -17.60 10.86 2.85
N LYS A 40 -16.78 9.82 3.09
CA LYS A 40 -15.34 9.85 2.83
C LYS A 40 -14.98 9.02 1.60
N PRO A 41 -13.94 9.42 0.85
CA PRO A 41 -13.49 8.67 -0.31
C PRO A 41 -12.86 7.34 0.09
N LYS A 42 -12.97 6.36 -0.80
CA LYS A 42 -12.30 5.06 -0.68
C LYS A 42 -10.90 5.16 -1.30
N MET A 43 -9.87 5.13 -0.47
CA MET A 43 -8.47 5.33 -0.89
C MET A 43 -7.59 4.11 -0.56
N TRP A 44 -6.74 3.74 -1.51
CA TRP A 44 -5.76 2.66 -1.41
C TRP A 44 -4.35 3.25 -1.44
N THR A 45 -3.71 3.33 -0.28
CA THR A 45 -2.42 4.02 -0.10
C THR A 45 -1.21 3.15 -0.40
N GLU A 46 -1.31 1.83 -0.23
CA GLU A 46 -0.24 0.89 -0.58
C GLU A 46 -0.82 -0.31 -1.32
N ASN A 47 -0.83 -0.25 -2.65
CA ASN A 47 -1.01 -1.41 -3.50
C ASN A 47 0.33 -2.09 -3.69
N TRP A 48 0.54 -3.21 -3.01
CA TRP A 48 1.83 -3.89 -3.00
C TRP A 48 2.17 -4.47 -4.37
N SER A 49 3.03 -3.82 -5.14
CA SER A 49 3.42 -4.29 -6.48
C SER A 49 4.14 -5.63 -6.42
N GLY A 50 4.84 -5.91 -5.32
CA GLY A 50 5.41 -7.21 -4.98
C GLY A 50 5.70 -7.27 -3.49
N TRP A 51 6.94 -7.58 -3.11
CA TRP A 51 7.37 -7.59 -1.71
C TRP A 51 8.86 -7.26 -1.56
N PHE A 52 9.29 -6.88 -0.37
CA PHE A 52 10.72 -6.65 -0.12
C PHE A 52 11.49 -7.97 -0.13
N LEU A 53 12.74 -7.92 -0.61
CA LEU A 53 13.65 -9.07 -0.57
C LEU A 53 14.38 -9.13 0.77
N SER A 54 14.36 -10.29 1.41
CA SER A 54 15.18 -10.56 2.61
C SER A 54 16.46 -11.29 2.22
N PHE A 55 17.55 -11.06 2.96
CA PHE A 55 18.77 -11.86 2.81
C PHE A 55 18.47 -13.35 3.10
N GLY A 56 18.82 -14.22 2.15
CA GLY A 56 18.53 -15.66 2.22
C GLY A 56 17.10 -16.06 1.82
N GLY A 57 16.24 -15.09 1.45
CA GLY A 57 14.90 -15.35 0.91
C GLY A 57 14.90 -15.56 -0.60
N ALA A 58 13.80 -16.11 -1.12
CA ALA A 58 13.53 -16.14 -2.55
C ALA A 58 13.09 -14.75 -3.04
N VAL A 59 13.38 -14.43 -4.31
CA VAL A 59 12.94 -13.18 -4.94
C VAL A 59 11.41 -13.18 -5.04
N PRO A 60 10.69 -12.25 -4.37
CA PRO A 60 9.25 -12.14 -4.49
C PRO A 60 8.84 -11.68 -5.89
N TYR A 61 7.71 -12.20 -6.38
CA TYR A 61 7.15 -11.83 -7.68
C TYR A 61 5.62 -11.77 -7.58
N ARG A 62 5.01 -10.75 -8.18
CA ARG A 62 3.57 -10.60 -8.32
C ARG A 62 3.24 -10.47 -9.81
N PRO A 63 2.38 -11.35 -10.36
CA PRO A 63 1.98 -11.25 -11.75
C PRO A 63 1.32 -9.90 -12.09
N VAL A 64 1.76 -9.28 -13.20
CA VAL A 64 1.17 -8.03 -13.72
C VAL A 64 -0.34 -8.13 -13.90
N GLN A 65 -0.84 -9.30 -14.32
CA GLN A 65 -2.26 -9.54 -14.52
C GLN A 65 -3.04 -9.50 -13.20
N ASP A 66 -2.46 -10.00 -12.11
CA ASP A 66 -3.05 -9.92 -10.77
C ASP A 66 -3.10 -8.48 -10.27
N LEU A 67 -2.00 -7.74 -10.44
CA LEU A 67 -1.89 -6.34 -10.07
C LEU A 67 -2.93 -5.47 -10.82
N ALA A 68 -3.02 -5.64 -12.14
CA ALA A 68 -3.99 -4.92 -12.98
C ALA A 68 -5.44 -5.29 -12.62
N PHE A 69 -5.71 -6.58 -12.35
CA PHE A 69 -7.02 -7.04 -11.91
C PHE A 69 -7.43 -6.41 -10.57
N ALA A 70 -6.52 -6.37 -9.60
CA ALA A 70 -6.79 -5.78 -8.29
C ALA A 70 -7.12 -4.28 -8.38
N VAL A 71 -6.38 -3.54 -9.22
CA VAL A 71 -6.64 -2.11 -9.49
C VAL A 71 -7.99 -1.90 -10.17
N ALA A 72 -8.26 -2.65 -11.26
CA ALA A 72 -9.53 -2.55 -11.98
C ALA A 72 -10.73 -2.84 -11.06
N ARG A 73 -10.63 -3.89 -10.24
CA ARG A 73 -11.67 -4.28 -9.30
C ARG A 73 -11.86 -3.25 -8.18
N PHE A 74 -10.81 -2.57 -7.73
CA PHE A 74 -10.89 -1.49 -6.76
C PHE A 74 -11.69 -0.30 -7.29
N TYR A 75 -11.35 0.19 -8.50
CA TYR A 75 -12.06 1.31 -9.13
C TYR A 75 -13.50 0.95 -9.51
N GLN A 76 -13.76 -0.27 -9.99
CA GLN A 76 -15.12 -0.74 -10.26
C GLN A 76 -16.02 -0.69 -9.01
N ARG A 77 -15.43 -0.80 -7.81
CA ARG A 77 -16.13 -0.76 -6.51
C ARG A 77 -16.01 0.59 -5.81
N GLY A 78 -15.96 1.68 -6.57
CA GLY A 78 -16.01 3.05 -6.07
C GLY A 78 -14.71 3.54 -5.43
N GLY A 79 -13.58 2.90 -5.72
CA GLY A 79 -12.26 3.44 -5.37
C GLY A 79 -12.00 4.76 -6.10
N THR A 80 -11.36 5.73 -5.44
CA THR A 80 -11.11 7.06 -6.02
C THR A 80 -9.63 7.43 -6.07
N PHE A 81 -8.79 6.73 -5.32
CA PHE A 81 -7.34 6.94 -5.27
C PHE A 81 -6.64 5.61 -5.04
N GLN A 82 -5.57 5.36 -5.80
CA GLN A 82 -4.70 4.21 -5.64
C GLN A 82 -3.24 4.65 -5.81
N ASN A 83 -2.36 4.11 -4.98
CA ASN A 83 -0.92 4.31 -5.04
C ASN A 83 -0.20 2.96 -5.09
N TYR A 84 0.79 2.82 -5.97
CA TYR A 84 1.64 1.63 -6.04
C TYR A 84 2.75 1.73 -5.00
N TYR A 85 2.84 0.72 -4.15
CA TYR A 85 3.93 0.55 -3.21
C TYR A 85 4.69 -0.72 -3.60
N MET A 86 5.80 -0.67 -4.31
CA MET A 86 6.48 0.50 -4.84
C MET A 86 6.23 0.68 -6.34
N TYR A 87 6.14 1.93 -6.79
CA TYR A 87 6.20 2.25 -8.21
C TYR A 87 7.65 2.18 -8.75
N HIS A 88 8.60 2.66 -7.95
CA HIS A 88 10.03 2.40 -8.07
C HIS A 88 10.55 2.13 -6.65
N GLY A 89 11.19 0.98 -6.47
CA GLY A 89 11.69 0.56 -5.17
C GLY A 89 13.11 1.06 -4.87
N GLY A 90 14.04 0.81 -5.78
CA GLY A 90 15.43 1.28 -5.71
C GLY A 90 16.32 0.43 -4.80
N THR A 91 17.26 1.09 -4.11
CA THR A 91 18.33 0.44 -3.34
C THR A 91 18.46 1.02 -1.93
N ASN A 92 18.59 0.16 -0.94
CA ASN A 92 18.99 0.50 0.43
C ASN A 92 20.52 0.75 0.49
N PHE A 93 20.96 1.95 0.15
CA PHE A 93 22.39 2.31 0.16
C PHE A 93 22.99 2.50 1.56
N GLY A 94 24.28 2.19 1.67
CA GLY A 94 25.04 2.41 2.89
C GLY A 94 24.64 1.42 3.99
N ARG A 95 24.50 1.92 5.22
CA ARG A 95 24.37 1.08 6.43
C ARG A 95 23.42 1.66 7.48
N THR A 96 22.60 2.62 7.07
CA THR A 96 21.56 3.27 7.88
C THR A 96 20.21 3.31 7.14
N THR A 97 20.10 2.59 6.02
CA THR A 97 18.87 2.40 5.24
C THR A 97 18.46 0.92 5.33
N GLY A 98 17.22 0.62 4.94
CA GLY A 98 16.64 -0.72 5.05
C GLY A 98 16.17 -1.07 6.47
N GLY A 99 15.87 -2.35 6.67
CA GLY A 99 15.40 -2.92 7.92
C GLY A 99 16.12 -4.22 8.27
N PRO A 100 15.84 -4.82 9.43
CA PRO A 100 16.47 -6.07 9.85
C PRO A 100 16.33 -7.16 8.78
N PHE A 101 17.45 -7.68 8.30
CA PHE A 101 17.52 -8.70 7.24
C PHE A 101 16.90 -8.33 5.89
N ILE A 102 16.47 -7.08 5.67
CA ILE A 102 16.08 -6.61 4.34
C ILE A 102 17.34 -6.48 3.50
N SER A 103 17.28 -6.97 2.27
CA SER A 103 18.41 -6.94 1.35
C SER A 103 18.75 -5.52 0.90
N THR A 104 19.94 -5.34 0.33
CA THR A 104 20.34 -4.07 -0.29
C THR A 104 19.40 -3.70 -1.43
N SER A 105 18.96 -4.67 -2.23
CA SER A 105 17.95 -4.44 -3.26
C SER A 105 16.59 -4.18 -2.61
N TYR A 106 15.93 -3.11 -3.07
CA TYR A 106 14.54 -2.81 -2.73
C TYR A 106 13.66 -2.79 -3.98
N ASP A 107 14.03 -3.55 -5.01
CA ASP A 107 13.35 -3.64 -6.32
C ASP A 107 11.82 -3.80 -6.21
N TYR A 108 11.38 -4.67 -5.29
CA TYR A 108 9.97 -4.89 -4.95
C TYR A 108 9.12 -5.52 -6.08
N ASP A 109 9.71 -6.00 -7.18
CA ASP A 109 8.98 -6.32 -8.41
C ASP A 109 8.12 -5.12 -8.87
N ALA A 110 8.69 -3.93 -8.70
CA ALA A 110 8.04 -2.67 -9.03
C ALA A 110 7.94 -2.47 -10.55
N PRO A 111 7.04 -1.59 -11.03
CA PRO A 111 6.97 -1.21 -12.44
C PRO A 111 8.28 -0.67 -13.03
N ILE A 112 9.03 0.06 -12.22
CA ILE A 112 10.39 0.51 -12.52
C ILE A 112 11.34 -0.23 -11.58
N ASP A 113 12.25 -1.00 -12.17
CA ASP A 113 13.20 -1.85 -11.43
C ASP A 113 14.17 -1.03 -10.56
N GLU A 114 14.99 -1.72 -9.78
CA GLU A 114 16.04 -1.13 -8.96
C GLU A 114 16.96 -0.14 -9.72
N TYR A 115 17.16 -0.35 -11.01
CA TYR A 115 18.09 0.43 -11.85
C TYR A 115 17.40 1.53 -12.66
N GLY A 116 16.07 1.69 -12.54
CA GLY A 116 15.32 2.70 -13.27
C GLY A 116 14.83 2.27 -14.64
N MET A 117 14.83 0.97 -14.94
CA MET A 117 14.34 0.41 -16.20
C MET A 117 12.90 -0.08 -16.06
N ASP A 118 12.14 -0.07 -17.16
CA ASP A 118 10.80 -0.63 -17.20
C ASP A 118 10.85 -2.16 -17.05
N SER A 119 10.35 -2.68 -15.94
CA SER A 119 10.36 -4.12 -15.59
C SER A 119 9.00 -4.78 -15.76
N LEU A 120 7.93 -4.05 -15.46
CA LEU A 120 6.58 -4.54 -15.71
C LEU A 120 6.09 -3.97 -17.04
N ASN A 121 5.69 -4.85 -17.95
CA ASN A 121 4.82 -4.50 -19.09
C ASN A 121 3.41 -4.10 -18.62
N LEU A 122 3.28 -3.37 -17.52
CA LEU A 122 2.15 -2.48 -17.31
C LEU A 122 2.26 -1.48 -18.45
N CYS A 123 1.60 -1.77 -19.57
CA CYS A 123 1.27 -0.75 -20.54
C CYS A 123 0.45 0.29 -19.78
N ILE A 124 1.14 1.29 -19.23
CA ILE A 124 0.55 2.54 -18.78
C ILE A 124 0.04 3.15 -20.07
N SER A 125 -1.20 2.81 -20.38
CA SER A 125 -1.91 3.33 -21.54
C SER A 125 -2.10 4.81 -21.26
N TYR A 126 -1.18 5.61 -21.79
CA TYR A 126 -1.38 7.04 -21.99
C TYR A 126 -2.44 7.25 -23.08
#